data_AF-A0A968NN11-F1
#
_entry.id   AF-A0A968NN11-F1
#
_cell.length_a   1.000
_cell.length_b   1.000
_cell.length_c   1.000
_cell.angle_alpha   90.00
_cell.angle_beta   90.00
_cell.angle_gamma   90.00
#
_symmetry.space_group_name_H-M   'P 1'
#
loop_
_entity.id
_entity.type
_entity.pdbx_description
1 polymer ?
#
loop_
_entity_poly.entity_id
_entity_poly.type
_entity_poly.pdbx_seq_one_letter_code
_entity_poly.pdbx_strand_id
1 'polypeptide(L)'
;MVPRRPAQRRPPRTPPGRPPPPPTSSTRSNPTSSSSRRSATSRPSSTSTPTSTPPASPTSPAPGSTTKNIPEKLNPDNIQQQCGLLSRLPWTETWEADFATLPNPKPARGWIAATYQISGTNITVYNGHLKSNFGAKSPDDDARNREQRRLAIIELQNDLQRRGLDPLRDRIIVGGDFNTDYFNPDFASETVFQELDSLGFRNTLSLLAKDQRITLPAREGEPWPDSTFDYLFVSAAWGTVPDAIILPEGAAKRKDVFGGDEPGLASDHYPVFIDLPLP
;
A
#
# COMPACT_ATOMS: atom_id res chain seq x y z
N MET A 1 -2.27 28.81 -57.71
CA MET A 1 -1.15 28.57 -56.77
C MET A 1 -0.79 29.91 -56.13
N VAL A 2 -1.02 30.07 -54.82
CA VAL A 2 -0.69 31.29 -54.07
C VAL A 2 0.59 31.02 -53.26
N PRO A 3 1.63 31.88 -53.31
CA PRO A 3 2.87 31.60 -52.60
C PRO A 3 2.71 31.87 -51.10
N ARG A 4 3.11 30.90 -50.26
CA ARG A 4 3.15 31.05 -48.80
C ARG A 4 4.33 31.93 -48.40
N ARG A 5 4.08 32.92 -47.54
CA ARG A 5 5.13 33.72 -46.88
C ARG A 5 5.88 32.90 -45.82
N PRO A 6 7.20 33.13 -45.63
CA PRO A 6 7.99 32.43 -44.62
C PRO A 6 7.68 32.94 -43.20
N ALA A 7 7.65 32.01 -42.25
CA ALA A 7 7.36 32.27 -40.84
C ALA A 7 8.51 33.03 -40.15
N GLN A 8 8.18 34.13 -39.48
CA GLN A 8 9.10 34.87 -38.61
C GLN A 8 9.32 34.11 -37.30
N ARG A 9 10.59 33.81 -36.98
CA ARG A 9 10.99 33.23 -35.68
C ARG A 9 10.87 34.29 -34.59
N ARG A 10 10.16 33.97 -33.51
CA ARG A 10 10.13 34.77 -32.29
C ARG A 10 11.44 34.61 -31.50
N PRO A 11 11.94 35.67 -30.86
CA PRO A 11 13.11 35.58 -29.98
C PRO A 11 12.78 34.81 -28.68
N PRO A 12 13.80 34.20 -28.04
CA PRO A 12 13.62 33.41 -26.83
C PRO A 12 13.22 34.30 -25.63
N ARG A 13 12.29 33.80 -24.82
CA ARG A 13 11.90 34.42 -23.55
C ARG A 13 12.95 34.14 -22.47
N THR A 14 13.39 35.17 -21.78
CA THR A 14 14.23 35.09 -20.58
C THR A 14 13.44 34.45 -19.42
N PRO A 15 14.04 33.57 -18.60
CA PRO A 15 13.36 33.01 -17.43
C PRO A 15 13.15 34.07 -16.34
N PRO A 16 12.04 34.02 -15.57
CA PRO A 16 11.84 34.90 -14.43
C PRO A 16 12.84 34.56 -13.31
N GLY A 17 13.40 35.61 -12.70
CA GLY A 17 14.34 35.51 -11.59
C GLY A 17 13.73 34.86 -10.34
N ARG A 18 14.56 34.10 -9.63
CA ARG A 18 14.19 33.37 -8.42
C ARG A 18 13.85 34.35 -7.27
N PRO A 19 12.73 34.19 -6.55
CA PRO A 19 12.43 35.03 -5.40
C PRO A 19 13.40 34.77 -4.23
N PRO A 20 13.68 35.80 -3.39
CA PRO A 20 14.58 35.66 -2.25
C PRO A 20 13.97 34.78 -1.15
N PRO A 21 14.81 34.11 -0.34
CA PRO A 21 14.34 33.29 0.78
C PRO A 21 13.75 34.15 1.91
N PRO A 22 12.77 33.61 2.67
CA PRO A 22 12.19 34.28 3.82
C PRO A 22 13.18 34.38 4.99
N PRO A 23 13.04 35.40 5.85
CA PRO A 23 13.90 35.59 7.02
C PRO A 23 13.63 34.54 8.10
N THR A 24 14.70 33.96 8.65
CA THR A 24 14.68 33.04 9.80
C THR A 24 14.53 33.83 11.11
N SER A 25 13.40 33.69 11.80
CA SER A 25 13.26 34.19 13.18
C SER A 25 13.57 33.08 14.19
N SER A 26 14.78 33.15 14.75
CA SER A 26 15.19 32.45 15.95
C SER A 26 14.74 33.21 17.19
N THR A 27 13.88 32.62 18.02
CA THR A 27 13.73 33.03 19.42
C THR A 27 13.54 31.81 20.31
N ARG A 28 14.60 31.53 21.08
CA ARG A 28 14.60 30.71 22.29
C ARG A 28 13.77 31.38 23.38
N SER A 29 12.97 30.59 24.08
CA SER A 29 12.67 30.81 25.51
C SER A 29 12.28 29.48 26.17
N ASN A 30 13.19 28.93 26.96
CA ASN A 30 12.88 28.12 28.14
C ASN A 30 12.52 29.10 29.28
N PRO A 31 11.63 28.76 30.23
CA PRO A 31 12.15 28.07 31.43
C PRO A 31 11.18 27.15 32.21
N THR A 32 11.82 26.43 33.14
CA THR A 32 11.36 26.00 34.48
C THR A 32 10.44 24.78 34.67
N SER A 33 11.12 23.68 35.03
CA SER A 33 10.90 22.84 36.21
C SER A 33 9.72 23.15 37.14
N SER A 34 8.86 22.15 37.37
CA SER A 34 8.31 21.93 38.71
C SER A 34 8.15 20.42 38.98
N SER A 35 8.86 19.99 40.02
CA SER A 35 8.79 18.68 40.64
C SER A 35 7.46 18.52 41.39
N SER A 36 6.77 17.41 41.22
CA SER A 36 5.74 16.98 42.17
C SER A 36 5.85 15.47 42.38
N ARG A 37 6.49 15.11 43.49
CA ARG A 37 6.38 13.80 44.15
C ARG A 37 4.91 13.47 44.39
N ARG A 38 4.44 12.31 43.98
CA ARG A 38 3.40 11.58 44.71
C ARG A 38 3.79 10.11 44.82
N SER A 39 3.93 9.72 46.08
CA SER A 39 4.09 8.38 46.60
C SER A 39 2.85 7.54 46.29
N ALA A 40 3.03 6.36 45.71
CA ALA A 40 2.00 5.34 45.64
C ALA A 40 2.44 4.14 46.48
N THR A 41 1.61 3.85 47.46
CA THR A 41 1.69 2.77 48.44
C THR A 41 1.52 1.40 47.80
N SER A 42 2.23 0.43 48.39
CA SER A 42 2.31 -0.98 48.05
C SER A 42 1.10 -1.83 48.47
N ARG A 43 0.83 -2.86 47.64
CA ARG A 43 0.28 -4.23 47.92
C ARG A 43 -1.24 -4.39 48.19
N PRO A 44 -1.83 -5.60 48.01
CA PRO A 44 -1.23 -6.90 47.65
C PRO A 44 -1.86 -7.66 46.47
N SER A 45 -1.08 -8.62 46.01
CA SER A 45 -1.34 -9.76 45.13
C SER A 45 -2.48 -10.67 45.60
N SER A 46 -3.44 -10.95 44.71
CA SER A 46 -4.37 -12.08 44.80
C SER A 46 -4.11 -13.06 43.66
N THR A 47 -3.45 -14.15 44.00
CA THR A 47 -3.37 -15.39 43.22
C THR A 47 -4.77 -16.02 43.14
N SER A 48 -5.32 -16.14 41.94
CA SER A 48 -6.41 -17.07 41.66
C SER A 48 -6.05 -17.89 40.42
N THR A 49 -5.74 -19.17 40.67
CA THR A 49 -5.63 -20.24 39.69
C THR A 49 -7.00 -20.56 39.10
N PRO A 50 -7.19 -20.52 37.77
CA PRO A 50 -8.31 -21.19 37.13
C PRO A 50 -7.96 -22.65 36.88
N THR A 51 -8.80 -23.53 37.43
CA THR A 51 -8.82 -24.98 37.25
C THR A 51 -8.97 -25.33 35.76
N SER A 52 -7.98 -26.03 35.19
CA SER A 52 -8.03 -26.55 33.83
C SER A 52 -9.01 -27.74 33.76
N THR A 53 -10.05 -27.59 32.94
CA THR A 53 -10.87 -28.72 32.49
C THR A 53 -10.23 -29.25 31.21
N PRO A 54 -9.96 -30.57 31.08
CA PRO A 54 -9.35 -31.11 29.88
C PRO A 54 -10.32 -30.99 28.69
N PRO A 55 -9.83 -30.67 27.47
CA PRO A 55 -10.67 -30.68 26.28
C PRO A 55 -11.12 -32.11 25.96
N ALA A 56 -12.41 -32.24 25.62
CA ALA A 56 -12.99 -33.49 25.16
C ALA A 56 -12.27 -33.98 23.90
N SER A 57 -11.96 -35.28 23.87
CA SER A 57 -11.39 -35.98 22.72
C SER A 57 -12.25 -35.76 21.46
N PRO A 58 -11.65 -35.61 20.27
CA PRO A 58 -12.40 -35.45 19.04
C PRO A 58 -13.20 -36.72 18.76
N THR A 59 -14.53 -36.59 18.77
CA THR A 59 -15.45 -37.61 18.28
C THR A 59 -15.23 -37.78 16.78
N SER A 60 -14.88 -38.99 16.35
CA SER A 60 -14.82 -39.36 14.94
C SER A 60 -16.12 -38.99 14.22
N PRO A 61 -16.06 -38.44 12.99
CA PRO A 61 -17.26 -38.15 12.23
C PRO A 61 -18.00 -39.46 11.92
N ALA A 62 -19.33 -39.43 12.09
CA ALA A 62 -20.18 -40.55 11.75
C ALA A 62 -20.03 -40.92 10.25
N PRO A 63 -19.94 -42.21 9.91
CA PRO A 63 -19.82 -42.64 8.52
C PRO A 63 -21.15 -42.35 7.81
N GLY A 64 -21.13 -41.42 6.85
CA GLY A 64 -22.31 -41.07 6.05
C GLY A 64 -22.38 -39.62 5.56
N SER A 65 -21.48 -38.73 6.00
CA SER A 65 -21.44 -37.37 5.45
C SER A 65 -20.72 -37.36 4.09
N THR A 66 -21.47 -37.57 3.01
CA THR A 66 -21.02 -37.16 1.68
C THR A 66 -20.99 -35.63 1.64
N THR A 67 -19.83 -35.04 1.93
CA THR A 67 -19.53 -33.68 1.51
C THR A 67 -19.53 -33.67 -0.02
N LYS A 68 -20.65 -33.23 -0.61
CA LYS A 68 -20.65 -32.80 -2.00
C LYS A 68 -19.67 -31.65 -2.10
N ASN A 69 -18.53 -31.88 -2.76
CA ASN A 69 -17.73 -30.80 -3.33
C ASN A 69 -18.61 -30.11 -4.37
N ILE A 70 -19.36 -29.11 -3.92
CA ILE A 70 -19.95 -28.13 -4.81
C ILE A 70 -18.80 -27.17 -5.10
N PRO A 71 -18.28 -27.10 -6.34
CA PRO A 71 -17.39 -25.99 -6.70
C PRO A 71 -18.23 -24.74 -6.51
N GLU A 72 -17.86 -23.90 -5.54
CA GLU A 72 -18.47 -22.59 -5.37
C GLU A 72 -18.16 -21.81 -6.65
N LYS A 73 -19.11 -21.80 -7.58
CA LYS A 73 -19.03 -20.98 -8.78
C LYS A 73 -19.10 -19.55 -8.28
N LEU A 74 -17.94 -18.87 -8.23
CA LEU A 74 -17.84 -17.45 -7.92
C LEU A 74 -18.94 -16.71 -8.67
N ASN A 75 -19.85 -16.06 -7.93
CA ASN A 75 -20.92 -15.27 -8.53
C ASN A 75 -20.27 -14.09 -9.29
N PRO A 76 -20.38 -14.01 -10.62
CA PRO A 76 -19.73 -12.96 -11.41
C PRO A 76 -20.18 -11.54 -11.02
N ASP A 77 -21.38 -11.41 -10.45
CA ASP A 77 -21.93 -10.12 -10.00
C ASP A 77 -21.39 -9.68 -8.63
N ASN A 78 -20.71 -10.58 -7.91
CA ASN A 78 -20.14 -10.38 -6.57
C ASN A 78 -18.66 -10.80 -6.50
N ILE A 79 -17.91 -10.71 -7.60
CA ILE A 79 -16.44 -10.86 -7.54
C ILE A 79 -15.90 -9.63 -6.78
N GLN A 80 -15.88 -9.74 -5.45
CA GLN A 80 -15.09 -8.86 -4.62
C GLN A 80 -13.64 -9.08 -5.03
N GLN A 81 -13.00 -8.03 -5.49
CA GLN A 81 -11.57 -8.06 -5.63
C GLN A 81 -10.97 -8.06 -4.23
N GLN A 82 -10.28 -9.14 -3.92
CA GLN A 82 -9.80 -9.44 -2.58
C GLN A 82 -8.29 -9.25 -2.51
N CYS A 83 -7.83 -8.75 -1.37
CA CYS A 83 -6.42 -8.77 -0.99
C CYS A 83 -6.19 -10.05 -0.16
N GLY A 84 -5.03 -10.68 -0.35
CA GLY A 84 -4.58 -11.80 0.47
C GLY A 84 -3.23 -11.52 1.10
N LEU A 85 -2.97 -12.11 2.26
CA LEU A 85 -1.64 -12.17 2.86
C LEU A 85 -1.30 -13.64 3.11
N LEU A 86 -0.16 -14.08 2.56
CA LEU A 86 0.38 -15.42 2.78
C LEU A 86 1.72 -15.28 3.50
N SER A 87 1.91 -16.07 4.54
CA SER A 87 3.15 -16.06 5.32
C SER A 87 3.58 -17.48 5.69
N ARG A 88 4.90 -17.70 5.67
CA ARG A 88 5.52 -18.89 6.26
C ARG A 88 5.65 -18.77 7.78
N LEU A 89 5.66 -17.53 8.29
CA LEU A 89 5.73 -17.24 9.71
C LEU A 89 4.32 -17.06 10.27
N PRO A 90 4.06 -17.54 11.50
CA PRO A 90 2.79 -17.23 12.15
C PRO A 90 2.69 -15.73 12.42
N TRP A 91 1.56 -15.13 12.07
CA TRP A 91 1.20 -13.79 12.52
C TRP A 91 0.68 -13.85 13.97
N THR A 92 0.86 -12.76 14.70
CA THR A 92 0.27 -12.58 16.04
C THR A 92 -1.13 -11.98 15.97
N GLU A 93 -1.42 -11.24 14.90
CA GLU A 93 -2.72 -10.58 14.67
C GLU A 93 -2.93 -10.36 13.17
N THR A 94 -4.19 -10.39 12.71
CA THR A 94 -4.60 -10.02 11.35
C THR A 94 -5.89 -9.20 11.39
N TRP A 95 -6.06 -8.26 10.47
CA TRP A 95 -7.27 -7.45 10.36
C TRP A 95 -7.48 -6.90 8.96
N GLU A 96 -8.70 -6.40 8.73
CA GLU A 96 -9.04 -5.55 7.59
C GLU A 96 -9.27 -4.12 8.08
N ALA A 97 -8.84 -3.12 7.31
CA ALA A 97 -9.15 -1.73 7.64
C ALA A 97 -10.65 -1.45 7.36
N ASP A 98 -11.28 -0.65 8.21
CA ASP A 98 -12.73 -0.40 8.15
C ASP A 98 -13.07 0.91 7.43
N PHE A 99 -13.60 0.79 6.22
CA PHE A 99 -13.99 1.90 5.35
C PHE A 99 -15.38 2.45 5.69
N ALA A 100 -16.05 1.94 6.75
CA ALA A 100 -17.40 2.35 7.12
C ALA A 100 -17.52 3.85 7.38
N THR A 101 -16.47 4.46 7.95
CA THR A 101 -16.44 5.85 8.39
C THR A 101 -16.09 6.86 7.29
N LEU A 102 -15.63 6.38 6.13
CA LEU A 102 -15.27 7.25 5.01
C LEU A 102 -16.49 7.86 4.30
N PRO A 103 -16.35 9.08 3.74
CA PRO A 103 -17.39 9.67 2.90
C PRO A 103 -17.57 8.90 1.60
N ASN A 104 -18.74 9.09 0.96
CA ASN A 104 -18.95 8.61 -0.40
C ASN A 104 -18.20 9.49 -1.41
N PRO A 105 -17.71 8.91 -2.53
CA PRO A 105 -17.78 7.49 -2.87
C PRO A 105 -16.74 6.68 -2.11
N LYS A 106 -17.17 5.61 -1.44
CA LYS A 106 -16.25 4.73 -0.72
C LYS A 106 -15.32 4.00 -1.70
N PRO A 107 -14.04 3.81 -1.34
CA PRO A 107 -13.16 2.90 -2.06
C PRO A 107 -13.81 1.53 -2.20
N ALA A 108 -13.82 0.98 -3.41
CA ALA A 108 -14.37 -0.35 -3.67
C ALA A 108 -13.46 -1.50 -3.17
N ARG A 109 -12.25 -1.16 -2.74
CA ARG A 109 -11.18 -2.06 -2.35
C ARG A 109 -10.43 -1.45 -1.17
N GLY A 110 -9.79 -2.28 -0.35
CA GLY A 110 -9.21 -1.82 0.91
C GLY A 110 -7.90 -2.49 1.31
N TRP A 111 -7.63 -2.48 2.61
CA TRP A 111 -6.40 -2.98 3.21
C TRP A 111 -6.68 -4.21 4.05
N ILE A 112 -5.83 -5.23 3.90
CA ILE A 112 -5.66 -6.31 4.86
C ILE A 112 -4.28 -6.16 5.49
N ALA A 113 -4.14 -6.50 6.76
CA ALA A 113 -2.88 -6.38 7.46
C ALA A 113 -2.66 -7.49 8.46
N ALA A 114 -1.39 -7.67 8.80
CA ALA A 114 -0.93 -8.65 9.77
C ALA A 114 0.25 -8.10 10.57
N THR A 115 0.33 -8.47 11.85
CA THR A 115 1.49 -8.22 12.69
C THR A 115 2.25 -9.52 12.91
N TYR A 116 3.57 -9.45 12.86
CA TYR A 116 4.50 -10.55 13.12
C TYR A 116 5.42 -10.17 14.27
N GLN A 117 5.77 -11.15 15.09
CA GLN A 117 6.84 -11.01 16.06
C GLN A 117 8.05 -11.83 15.61
N ILE A 118 9.12 -11.13 15.22
CA ILE A 118 10.35 -11.73 14.69
C ILE A 118 11.53 -11.26 15.55
N SER A 119 12.22 -12.20 16.20
CA SER A 119 13.37 -11.90 17.08
C SER A 119 13.07 -10.82 18.14
N GLY A 120 11.85 -10.83 18.71
CA GLY A 120 11.42 -9.84 19.70
C GLY A 120 11.02 -8.47 19.14
N THR A 121 11.03 -8.31 17.81
CA THR A 121 10.57 -7.10 17.11
C THR A 121 9.17 -7.33 16.54
N ASN A 122 8.29 -6.34 16.70
CA ASN A 122 7.01 -6.32 15.99
C ASN A 122 7.20 -5.72 14.59
N ILE A 123 6.68 -6.40 13.57
CA ILE A 123 6.64 -5.94 12.19
C ILE A 123 5.20 -6.01 11.72
N THR A 124 4.66 -4.88 11.25
CA THR A 124 3.31 -4.80 10.71
C THR A 124 3.37 -4.71 9.19
N VAL A 125 2.54 -5.49 8.50
CA VAL A 125 2.45 -5.49 7.04
C VAL A 125 1.02 -5.17 6.63
N TYR A 126 0.84 -4.15 5.80
CA TYR A 126 -0.39 -3.82 5.10
C TYR A 126 -0.27 -4.21 3.64
N ASN A 127 -1.27 -4.93 3.12
CA ASN A 127 -1.45 -5.20 1.70
C ASN A 127 -2.75 -4.53 1.21
N GLY A 128 -2.66 -3.74 0.15
CA GLY A 128 -3.79 -3.03 -0.44
C GLY A 128 -3.86 -3.19 -1.95
N HIS A 129 -5.06 -3.03 -2.48
CA HIS A 129 -5.29 -2.97 -3.91
C HIS A 129 -6.23 -1.80 -4.15
N LEU A 130 -5.71 -0.66 -4.62
CA LEU A 130 -6.49 0.56 -4.70
C LEU A 130 -7.33 0.60 -5.97
N LYS A 131 -8.23 1.59 -6.08
CA LYS A 131 -9.15 1.72 -7.20
C LYS A 131 -8.39 1.81 -8.54
N SER A 132 -8.72 0.91 -9.47
CA SER A 132 -8.18 0.91 -10.84
C SER A 132 -8.65 2.08 -11.69
N ASN A 133 -7.82 2.43 -12.68
CA ASN A 133 -8.14 3.36 -13.77
C ASN A 133 -9.06 2.74 -14.83
N PHE A 134 -9.24 1.41 -14.82
CA PHE A 134 -10.06 0.72 -15.79
C PHE A 134 -11.53 1.16 -15.73
N GLY A 135 -12.12 1.40 -16.91
CA GLY A 135 -13.54 1.71 -17.07
C GLY A 135 -13.92 3.18 -16.90
N ALA A 136 -12.96 4.09 -16.70
CA ALA A 136 -13.23 5.52 -16.78
C ALA A 136 -13.57 5.93 -18.21
N LYS A 137 -14.72 6.60 -18.38
CA LYS A 137 -15.22 7.04 -19.70
C LYS A 137 -15.32 8.56 -19.80
N SER A 138 -15.04 9.26 -18.69
CA SER A 138 -15.17 10.70 -18.55
C SER A 138 -14.16 11.24 -17.54
N PRO A 139 -13.82 12.54 -17.61
CA PRO A 139 -12.99 13.20 -16.60
C PRO A 139 -13.55 13.09 -15.16
N ASP A 140 -14.88 12.99 -15.03
CA ASP A 140 -15.54 12.81 -13.74
C ASP A 140 -15.32 11.39 -13.18
N ASP A 141 -15.29 10.37 -14.04
CA ASP A 141 -14.92 9.01 -13.61
C ASP A 141 -13.46 8.95 -13.18
N ASP A 142 -12.56 9.62 -13.91
CA ASP A 142 -11.16 9.72 -13.53
C ASP A 142 -10.98 10.42 -12.17
N ALA A 143 -11.68 11.54 -11.97
CA ALA A 143 -11.66 12.25 -10.69
C ALA A 143 -12.20 11.38 -9.55
N ARG A 144 -13.26 10.60 -9.80
CA ARG A 144 -13.83 9.66 -8.83
C ARG A 144 -12.84 8.54 -8.49
N ASN A 145 -12.14 8.00 -9.47
CA ASN A 145 -11.15 6.94 -9.26
C ASN A 145 -9.97 7.46 -8.43
N ARG A 146 -9.46 8.66 -8.75
CA ARG A 146 -8.41 9.33 -7.95
C ARG A 146 -8.84 9.55 -6.51
N GLU A 147 -10.06 10.05 -6.31
CA GLU A 147 -10.58 10.28 -4.96
C GLU A 147 -10.73 8.98 -4.16
N GLN A 148 -11.18 7.89 -4.79
CA GLN A 148 -11.23 6.58 -4.12
C GLN A 148 -9.84 6.07 -3.73
N ARG A 149 -8.80 6.28 -4.55
CA ARG A 149 -7.42 5.94 -4.15
C ARG A 149 -6.97 6.77 -2.95
N ARG A 150 -7.21 8.08 -2.99
CA ARG A 150 -6.88 8.99 -1.89
C ARG A 150 -7.58 8.64 -0.58
N LEU A 151 -8.90 8.37 -0.63
CA LEU A 151 -9.67 7.95 0.53
C LEU A 151 -9.17 6.62 1.14
N ALA A 152 -8.63 5.71 0.32
CA ALA A 152 -7.99 4.51 0.83
C ALA A 152 -6.69 4.80 1.60
N ILE A 153 -5.89 5.80 1.18
CA ILE A 153 -4.71 6.24 1.95
C ILE A 153 -5.10 6.93 3.24
N ILE A 154 -6.15 7.76 3.24
CA ILE A 154 -6.71 8.33 4.47
C ILE A 154 -7.12 7.21 5.43
N GLU A 155 -7.75 6.15 4.94
CA GLU A 155 -8.15 5.05 5.82
C GLU A 155 -6.98 4.27 6.38
N LEU A 156 -5.91 4.09 5.60
CA LEU A 156 -4.64 3.55 6.10
C LEU A 156 -4.12 4.43 7.26
N GLN A 157 -4.10 5.75 7.08
CA GLN A 157 -3.67 6.69 8.13
C GLN A 157 -4.55 6.59 9.38
N ASN A 158 -5.87 6.54 9.22
CA ASN A 158 -6.81 6.39 10.34
C ASN A 158 -6.60 5.05 11.06
N ASP A 159 -6.34 3.95 10.32
CA ASP A 159 -6.10 2.64 10.90
C ASP A 159 -4.79 2.59 11.70
N LEU A 160 -3.72 3.17 11.16
CA LEU A 160 -2.45 3.35 11.88
C LEU A 160 -2.67 4.08 13.20
N GLN A 161 -3.42 5.20 13.17
CA GLN A 161 -3.73 5.97 14.38
C GLN A 161 -4.54 5.16 15.40
N ARG A 162 -5.58 4.44 14.97
CA ARG A 162 -6.41 3.61 15.85
C ARG A 162 -5.62 2.49 16.52
N ARG A 163 -4.62 1.96 15.84
CA ARG A 163 -3.72 0.91 16.38
C ARG A 163 -2.53 1.45 17.15
N GLY A 164 -2.37 2.77 17.21
CA GLY A 164 -1.22 3.40 17.85
C GLY A 164 0.11 3.09 17.14
N LEU A 165 0.06 2.80 15.84
CA LEU A 165 1.23 2.56 14.99
C LEU A 165 1.76 3.89 14.46
N ASP A 166 3.06 4.13 14.64
CA ASP A 166 3.75 5.32 14.16
C ASP A 166 4.87 4.90 13.18
N PRO A 167 4.77 5.21 11.88
CA PRO A 167 5.80 4.85 10.90
C PRO A 167 7.20 5.44 11.20
N LEU A 168 7.32 6.45 12.06
CA LEU A 168 8.62 6.97 12.49
C LEU A 168 9.29 6.09 13.56
N ARG A 169 8.54 5.21 14.23
CA ARG A 169 9.00 4.41 15.38
C ARG A 169 8.80 2.91 15.21
N ASP A 170 7.76 2.52 14.48
CA ASP A 170 7.35 1.13 14.28
C ASP A 170 7.75 0.65 12.89
N ARG A 171 8.18 -0.62 12.79
CA ARG A 171 8.55 -1.26 11.54
C ARG A 171 7.29 -1.70 10.80
N ILE A 172 6.91 -0.91 9.80
CA ILE A 172 5.69 -1.09 9.03
C ILE A 172 6.07 -1.22 7.55
N ILE A 173 5.45 -2.16 6.87
CA ILE A 173 5.51 -2.33 5.42
C ILE A 173 4.12 -2.09 4.88
N VAL A 174 3.99 -1.28 3.83
CA VAL A 174 2.74 -1.05 3.12
C VAL A 174 2.98 -1.40 1.66
N GLY A 175 2.21 -2.31 1.09
CA GLY A 175 2.42 -2.75 -0.27
C GLY A 175 1.16 -3.15 -1.02
N GLY A 176 1.35 -3.47 -2.29
CA GLY A 176 0.31 -3.96 -3.20
C GLY A 176 0.15 -3.07 -4.43
N ASP A 177 -1.01 -3.17 -5.09
CA ASP A 177 -1.31 -2.46 -6.34
C ASP A 177 -2.03 -1.13 -6.04
N PHE A 178 -1.32 -0.02 -6.23
CA PHE A 178 -1.84 1.33 -6.01
C PHE A 178 -2.61 1.88 -7.20
N ASN A 179 -2.54 1.25 -8.38
CA ASN A 179 -3.17 1.72 -9.62
C ASN A 179 -2.85 3.19 -9.96
N THR A 180 -1.68 3.66 -9.56
CA THR A 180 -1.16 5.01 -9.82
C THR A 180 0.35 4.95 -9.93
N ASP A 181 0.97 5.84 -10.70
CA ASP A 181 2.40 5.81 -10.99
C ASP A 181 3.10 7.10 -10.55
N TYR A 182 3.91 6.99 -9.50
CA TYR A 182 4.69 8.09 -8.92
C TYR A 182 5.58 8.81 -9.93
N PHE A 183 6.04 8.10 -10.96
CA PHE A 183 7.02 8.59 -11.91
C PHE A 183 6.41 9.06 -13.23
N ASN A 184 5.14 8.77 -13.47
CA ASN A 184 4.45 9.18 -14.68
C ASN A 184 3.74 10.54 -14.45
N PRO A 185 4.07 11.59 -15.23
CA PRO A 185 3.44 12.90 -15.12
C PRO A 185 1.91 12.91 -15.23
N ASP A 186 1.31 11.92 -15.88
CA ASP A 186 -0.15 11.80 -16.00
C ASP A 186 -0.84 11.61 -14.64
N PHE A 187 -0.10 11.09 -13.65
CA PHE A 187 -0.55 10.87 -12.28
C PHE A 187 -0.12 11.98 -11.31
N ALA A 188 0.53 13.04 -11.79
CA ALA A 188 1.07 14.11 -10.93
C ALA A 188 0.01 14.88 -10.12
N SER A 189 -1.28 14.72 -10.46
CA SER A 189 -2.40 15.30 -9.70
C SER A 189 -2.83 14.46 -8.50
N GLU A 190 -2.30 13.25 -8.33
CA GLU A 190 -2.63 12.37 -7.21
C GLU A 190 -1.76 12.65 -5.99
N THR A 191 -2.37 12.64 -4.81
CA THR A 191 -1.70 12.92 -3.53
C THR A 191 -1.29 11.67 -2.78
N VAL A 192 -1.62 10.48 -3.29
CA VAL A 192 -1.35 9.16 -2.67
C VAL A 192 0.08 9.05 -2.13
N PHE A 193 1.07 9.37 -2.98
CA PHE A 193 2.48 9.25 -2.63
C PHE A 193 2.93 10.36 -1.68
N GLN A 194 2.44 11.59 -1.88
CA GLN A 194 2.73 12.70 -0.98
C GLN A 194 2.21 12.43 0.44
N GLU A 195 1.02 11.82 0.54
CA GLU A 195 0.41 11.44 1.83
C GLU A 195 1.27 10.37 2.52
N LEU A 196 1.69 9.31 1.82
CA LEU A 196 2.59 8.28 2.36
C LEU A 196 3.96 8.85 2.79
N ASP A 197 4.56 9.69 1.95
CA ASP A 197 5.84 10.36 2.27
C ASP A 197 5.69 11.22 3.54
N SER A 198 4.56 11.93 3.69
CA SER A 198 4.28 12.76 4.87
C SER A 198 4.10 11.96 6.16
N LEU A 199 3.70 10.69 6.07
CA LEU A 199 3.60 9.76 7.19
C LEU A 199 4.96 9.16 7.58
N GLY A 200 6.01 9.37 6.77
CA GLY A 200 7.33 8.79 7.00
C GLY A 200 7.54 7.44 6.34
N PHE A 201 6.76 7.12 5.30
CA PHE A 201 7.06 5.98 4.44
C PHE A 201 8.06 6.35 3.35
N ARG A 202 8.90 5.39 2.96
CA ARG A 202 9.83 5.50 1.84
C ARG A 202 9.42 4.56 0.71
N ASN A 203 9.33 5.10 -0.50
CA ASN A 203 9.20 4.32 -1.74
C ASN A 203 10.52 3.55 -2.04
N THR A 204 10.46 2.22 -2.02
CA THR A 204 11.63 1.34 -2.27
C THR A 204 12.02 1.22 -3.75
N LEU A 205 11.26 1.83 -4.66
CA LEU A 205 11.56 1.89 -6.10
C LEU A 205 12.12 3.25 -6.54
N SER A 206 12.24 4.22 -5.62
CA SER A 206 12.54 5.63 -5.94
C SER A 206 13.90 5.85 -6.60
N LEU A 207 14.88 4.98 -6.35
CA LEU A 207 16.23 5.08 -6.90
C LEU A 207 16.45 4.25 -8.17
N LEU A 208 15.47 3.42 -8.56
CA LEU A 208 15.59 2.55 -9.72
C LEU A 208 15.41 3.32 -11.04
N ALA A 209 16.11 2.85 -12.07
CA ALA A 209 15.89 3.32 -13.44
C ALA A 209 14.50 2.93 -13.95
N LYS A 210 14.02 3.63 -14.99
CA LYS A 210 12.65 3.47 -15.51
C LYS A 210 12.33 2.02 -15.90
N ASP A 211 13.24 1.35 -16.58
CA ASP A 211 13.11 -0.05 -17.04
C ASP A 211 13.18 -1.08 -15.90
N GLN A 212 13.75 -0.69 -14.75
CA GLN A 212 13.90 -1.56 -13.58
C GLN A 212 12.73 -1.50 -12.61
N ARG A 213 11.77 -0.61 -12.82
CA ARG A 213 10.62 -0.39 -11.92
C ARG A 213 9.26 -0.60 -12.59
N ILE A 214 9.23 -1.11 -13.81
CA ILE A 214 7.97 -1.44 -14.49
C ILE A 214 7.29 -2.56 -13.71
N THR A 215 6.03 -2.39 -13.32
CA THR A 215 5.25 -3.46 -12.68
C THR A 215 4.04 -3.86 -13.49
N LEU A 216 3.60 -3.00 -14.40
CA LEU A 216 2.61 -3.32 -15.41
C LEU A 216 3.19 -2.98 -16.80
N PRO A 217 3.65 -3.96 -17.58
CA PRO A 217 4.12 -3.70 -18.93
C PRO A 217 2.99 -3.24 -19.85
N ALA A 218 3.34 -2.43 -20.84
CA ALA A 218 2.45 -2.08 -21.93
C ALA A 218 1.91 -3.34 -22.61
N ARG A 219 0.58 -3.42 -22.70
CA ARG A 219 -0.10 -4.54 -23.35
C ARG A 219 -0.04 -4.40 -24.87
N GLU A 220 0.06 -5.54 -25.55
CA GLU A 220 0.13 -5.56 -27.01
C GLU A 220 -1.17 -5.03 -27.64
N GLY A 221 -1.03 -4.01 -28.50
CA GLY A 221 -2.16 -3.40 -29.20
C GLY A 221 -2.98 -2.41 -28.37
N GLU A 222 -2.55 -2.09 -27.14
CA GLU A 222 -3.16 -1.05 -26.31
C GLU A 222 -2.34 0.25 -26.33
N PRO A 223 -2.97 1.42 -26.14
CA PRO A 223 -2.28 2.71 -26.19
C PRO A 223 -1.52 3.07 -24.92
N TRP A 224 -1.62 2.25 -23.86
CA TRP A 224 -1.10 2.56 -22.54
C TRP A 224 0.38 2.16 -22.39
N PRO A 225 1.25 3.04 -21.86
CA PRO A 225 2.66 2.75 -21.70
C PRO A 225 2.93 1.84 -20.49
N ASP A 226 4.17 1.34 -20.41
CA ASP A 226 4.68 0.69 -19.20
C ASP A 226 4.44 1.59 -17.98
N SER A 227 3.95 0.99 -16.89
CA SER A 227 3.56 1.70 -15.67
C SER A 227 4.17 1.03 -14.43
N THR A 228 4.33 1.83 -13.36
CA THR A 228 4.70 1.37 -12.02
C THR A 228 3.47 1.51 -11.12
N PHE A 229 2.70 0.45 -10.92
CA PHE A 229 1.50 0.49 -10.08
C PHE A 229 1.67 -0.27 -8.77
N ASP A 230 2.59 -1.22 -8.73
CA ASP A 230 2.83 -2.08 -7.58
C ASP A 230 4.01 -1.53 -6.80
N TYR A 231 3.82 -1.34 -5.49
CA TYR A 231 4.82 -0.72 -4.64
C TYR A 231 5.01 -1.51 -3.35
N LEU A 232 6.22 -1.41 -2.80
CA LEU A 232 6.52 -1.70 -1.40
C LEU A 232 7.06 -0.43 -0.76
N PHE A 233 6.34 0.07 0.23
CA PHE A 233 6.77 1.16 1.08
C PHE A 233 7.23 0.60 2.42
N VAL A 234 8.32 1.15 2.95
CA VAL A 234 8.77 0.84 4.30
C VAL A 234 8.75 2.09 5.16
N SER A 235 8.37 1.93 6.42
CA SER A 235 8.38 3.02 7.38
C SER A 235 9.80 3.48 7.71
N ALA A 236 9.94 4.74 8.15
CA ALA A 236 11.24 5.32 8.51
C ALA A 236 11.96 4.55 9.64
N ALA A 237 11.23 3.84 10.50
CA ALA A 237 11.79 2.99 11.56
C ALA A 237 12.71 1.86 11.05
N TRP A 238 12.62 1.52 9.75
CA TRP A 238 13.55 0.59 9.12
C TRP A 238 14.94 1.20 8.85
N GLY A 239 15.09 2.52 8.89
CA GLY A 239 16.33 3.20 8.54
C GLY A 239 16.70 3.01 7.07
N THR A 240 17.94 2.61 6.79
CA THR A 240 18.38 2.32 5.41
C THR A 240 18.02 0.88 5.05
N VAL A 241 17.30 0.69 3.94
CA VAL A 241 16.94 -0.64 3.40
C VAL A 241 17.38 -0.72 1.94
N PRO A 242 17.55 -1.92 1.37
CA PRO A 242 17.81 -2.07 -0.07
C PRO A 242 16.62 -1.61 -0.91
N ASP A 243 16.88 -1.24 -2.15
CA ASP A 243 15.82 -1.01 -3.13
C ASP A 243 15.09 -2.33 -3.44
N ALA A 244 13.81 -2.23 -3.78
CA ALA A 244 13.05 -3.39 -4.22
C ALA A 244 13.51 -3.85 -5.61
N ILE A 245 13.14 -5.08 -5.96
CA ILE A 245 13.47 -5.75 -7.22
C ILE A 245 12.17 -6.16 -7.90
N ILE A 246 12.09 -5.92 -9.20
CA ILE A 246 11.00 -6.40 -10.04
C ILE A 246 11.36 -7.77 -10.61
N LEU A 247 10.41 -8.71 -10.54
CA LEU A 247 10.58 -10.08 -11.05
C LEU A 247 9.72 -10.27 -12.32
N PRO A 248 10.23 -9.97 -13.52
CA PRO A 248 9.40 -9.98 -14.74
C PRO A 248 9.10 -11.37 -15.29
N GLU A 249 9.76 -12.42 -14.79
CA GLU A 249 9.56 -13.78 -15.27
C GLU A 249 8.17 -14.30 -14.93
N GLY A 250 7.51 -14.90 -15.94
CA GLY A 250 6.19 -15.50 -15.77
C GLY A 250 5.02 -14.53 -15.85
N ALA A 251 5.21 -13.34 -16.43
CA ALA A 251 4.12 -12.41 -16.71
C ALA A 251 3.87 -12.22 -18.21
N ALA A 252 2.61 -12.00 -18.61
CA ALA A 252 2.21 -11.82 -20.00
C ALA A 252 1.78 -10.39 -20.31
N LYS A 253 2.18 -9.90 -21.49
CA LYS A 253 1.71 -8.63 -22.08
C LYS A 253 0.40 -8.77 -22.84
N ARG A 254 -0.16 -9.98 -22.89
CA ARG A 254 -1.37 -10.30 -23.64
C ARG A 254 -2.60 -10.10 -22.77
N LYS A 255 -3.65 -9.54 -23.36
CA LYS A 255 -4.91 -9.21 -22.66
C LYS A 255 -5.88 -10.37 -22.50
N ASP A 256 -5.66 -11.44 -23.27
CA ASP A 256 -6.56 -12.59 -23.39
C ASP A 256 -6.12 -13.76 -22.52
N VAL A 257 -5.14 -13.55 -21.64
CA VAL A 257 -4.55 -14.60 -20.83
C VAL A 257 -4.49 -14.17 -19.37
N PHE A 258 -5.06 -14.98 -18.50
CA PHE A 258 -5.04 -14.83 -17.06
C PHE A 258 -3.97 -15.74 -16.44
N GLY A 259 -3.60 -15.41 -15.19
CA GLY A 259 -2.72 -16.27 -14.41
C GLY A 259 -3.24 -17.71 -14.34
N GLY A 260 -2.40 -18.66 -14.71
CA GLY A 260 -2.74 -20.09 -14.75
C GLY A 260 -3.33 -20.59 -16.07
N ASP A 261 -3.64 -19.72 -17.03
CA ASP A 261 -4.11 -20.17 -18.36
C ASP A 261 -3.01 -20.89 -19.15
N GLU A 262 -1.74 -20.55 -18.90
CA GLU A 262 -0.58 -21.14 -19.57
C GLU A 262 0.51 -21.54 -18.57
N PRO A 263 1.27 -22.65 -18.83
CA PRO A 263 2.41 -23.01 -17.99
C PRO A 263 3.42 -21.87 -17.90
N GLY A 264 3.72 -21.46 -16.66
CA GLY A 264 4.65 -20.38 -16.39
C GLY A 264 4.04 -18.98 -16.42
N LEU A 265 2.78 -18.82 -16.82
CA LEU A 265 2.09 -17.52 -16.73
C LEU A 265 1.36 -17.36 -15.40
N ALA A 266 1.81 -16.41 -14.60
CA ALA A 266 1.29 -16.10 -13.27
C ALA A 266 0.37 -14.86 -13.25
N SER A 267 0.68 -13.81 -14.01
CA SER A 267 -0.03 -12.53 -13.96
C SER A 267 0.27 -11.64 -15.17
N ASP A 268 -0.47 -10.57 -15.38
CA ASP A 268 -0.11 -9.45 -16.26
C ASP A 268 0.74 -8.38 -15.55
N HIS A 269 0.80 -8.41 -14.22
CA HIS A 269 1.71 -7.59 -13.40
C HIS A 269 2.99 -8.35 -13.04
N TYR A 270 4.11 -7.63 -12.93
CA TYR A 270 5.39 -8.15 -12.42
C TYR A 270 5.43 -8.04 -10.89
N PRO A 271 5.72 -9.14 -10.17
CA PRO A 271 5.91 -9.09 -8.72
C PRO A 271 7.01 -8.12 -8.28
N VAL A 272 6.76 -7.43 -7.17
CA VAL A 272 7.73 -6.59 -6.46
C VAL A 272 8.26 -7.37 -5.26
N PHE A 273 9.58 -7.45 -5.13
CA PHE A 273 10.27 -8.16 -4.06
C PHE A 273 11.21 -7.23 -3.31
N ILE A 274 11.35 -7.42 -2.00
CA ILE A 274 12.38 -6.75 -1.20
C ILE A 274 12.90 -7.72 -0.14
N ASP A 275 14.22 -7.70 0.08
CA ASP A 275 14.88 -8.45 1.15
C ASP A 275 15.25 -7.47 2.27
N LEU A 276 14.49 -7.49 3.37
CA LEU A 276 14.70 -6.56 4.47
C LEU A 276 15.58 -7.19 5.55
N PRO A 277 16.67 -6.53 5.97
CA PRO A 277 17.50 -7.03 7.05
C PRO A 277 16.67 -7.04 8.34
N LEU A 278 16.53 -8.23 8.92
CA LEU A 278 15.99 -8.35 10.27
C LEU A 278 17.04 -7.90 11.30
N PRO A 279 16.61 -7.34 12.44
CA PRO A 279 17.49 -6.89 13.50
C PRO A 279 18.06 -8.04 14.32
#